data_AF-A0A822AAC7-F1
#
_entry.id   AF-A0A822AAC7-F1
#
_cell.length_a   1.000
_cell.length_b   1.000
_cell.length_c   1.000
_cell.angle_alpha   90.00
_cell.angle_beta   90.00
_cell.angle_gamma   90.00
#
_symmetry.space_group_name_H-M   'P 1'
#
loop_
_entity.id
_entity.type
_entity.pdbx_description
1 polymer ?
#
loop_
_entity_poly.entity_id
_entity_poly.type
_entity_poly.pdbx_seq_one_letter_code
_entity_poly.pdbx_strand_id
1 'polypeptide(L)'
;MIGSKLFNDFLTKNIVFCYVFGLFYDIFECSMYYSYSIQAFYRLCRIVFYKKKYLVSHSLYIILIIIQWLLVLGFLVPTIFFHWYSRLPTEQYCIIPYTNIHAQIYHILLLYIIPIICITTAYTWITIFMHQRAQTSLIASTVLRRKRNERDLIVIKRIILLTSLLIILRFPTIIFIVYAVMSGNLFLFTYDIIGIFTSTCLIFIGISTIYTTPQLRKLVDILAHPNNRVH
;
A
#
# COMPACT_ATOMS: atom_id res chain seq x y z
N MET A 1 -13.38 23.24 -28.43
CA MET A 1 -14.58 22.46 -28.00
C MET A 1 -14.77 21.12 -28.70
N ILE A 2 -14.11 20.82 -29.83
CA ILE A 2 -14.24 19.51 -30.52
C ILE A 2 -13.43 18.40 -29.81
N GLY A 3 -12.28 18.76 -29.21
CA GLY A 3 -11.44 17.80 -28.49
C GLY A 3 -12.11 17.16 -27.27
N SER A 4 -12.97 17.88 -26.54
CA SER A 4 -13.65 17.31 -25.36
C SER A 4 -14.73 16.31 -25.72
N LYS A 5 -15.46 16.47 -26.83
CA LYS A 5 -16.44 15.48 -27.30
C LYS A 5 -15.77 14.21 -27.82
N LEU A 6 -14.66 14.35 -28.56
CA LEU A 6 -13.96 13.20 -29.13
C LEU A 6 -13.24 12.38 -28.05
N PHE A 7 -12.64 13.07 -27.06
CA PHE A 7 -12.05 12.43 -25.90
C PHE A 7 -13.11 11.76 -25.02
N ASN A 8 -14.25 12.43 -24.77
CA ASN A 8 -15.35 11.84 -24.02
C ASN A 8 -15.95 10.62 -24.73
N ASP A 9 -16.21 10.66 -26.04
CA ASP A 9 -16.77 9.51 -26.76
C ASP A 9 -15.78 8.33 -26.83
N PHE A 10 -14.47 8.60 -26.94
CA PHE A 10 -13.44 7.56 -26.90
C PHE A 10 -13.36 6.88 -25.52
N LEU A 11 -13.33 7.68 -24.45
CA LEU A 11 -13.33 7.19 -23.06
C LEU A 11 -14.64 6.46 -22.70
N THR A 12 -15.78 6.96 -23.20
CA THR A 12 -17.11 6.45 -22.83
C THR A 12 -17.62 5.33 -23.74
N LYS A 13 -17.00 4.99 -24.88
CA LYS A 13 -17.49 3.85 -25.69
C LYS A 13 -16.53 2.67 -25.77
N ASN A 14 -15.25 2.85 -25.43
CA ASN A 14 -14.28 1.77 -25.58
C ASN A 14 -14.24 0.87 -24.33
N ILE A 15 -14.86 -0.31 -24.42
CA ILE A 15 -14.85 -1.32 -23.35
C ILE A 15 -13.43 -1.80 -23.03
N VAL A 16 -12.51 -1.78 -24.00
CA VAL A 16 -11.10 -2.14 -23.78
C VAL A 16 -10.43 -1.10 -22.89
N PHE A 17 -10.68 0.19 -23.14
CA PHE A 17 -10.15 1.27 -22.30
C PHE A 17 -10.61 1.14 -20.85
N CYS A 18 -11.89 0.81 -20.66
CA CYS A 18 -12.51 0.52 -19.37
C CYS A 18 -11.77 -0.60 -18.61
N TYR A 19 -11.52 -1.75 -19.24
CA TYR A 19 -10.78 -2.86 -18.64
C TYR A 19 -9.34 -2.47 -18.29
N VAL A 20 -8.66 -1.79 -19.22
CA VAL A 20 -7.29 -1.35 -19.02
C VAL A 20 -7.19 -0.40 -17.84
N PHE A 21 -8.10 0.56 -17.72
CA PHE A 21 -8.11 1.51 -16.60
C PHE A 21 -8.35 0.82 -15.24
N GLY A 22 -9.36 -0.05 -15.16
CA GLY A 22 -9.64 -0.82 -13.94
C GLY A 22 -8.46 -1.70 -13.54
N LEU A 23 -7.82 -2.36 -14.51
CA LEU A 23 -6.62 -3.15 -14.29
C LEU A 23 -5.45 -2.31 -13.78
N PHE A 24 -5.19 -1.13 -14.36
CA PHE A 24 -4.12 -0.25 -13.88
C PHE A 24 -4.35 0.24 -12.46
N TYR A 25 -5.61 0.54 -12.11
CA TYR A 25 -6.00 0.89 -10.75
C TYR A 25 -5.66 -0.24 -9.77
N ASP A 26 -6.05 -1.47 -10.08
CA ASP A 26 -5.77 -2.63 -9.23
C ASP A 26 -4.28 -2.99 -9.19
N ILE A 27 -3.55 -2.86 -10.31
CA ILE A 27 -2.09 -3.02 -10.34
C ILE A 27 -1.44 -2.02 -9.39
N PHE A 28 -1.82 -0.75 -9.47
CA PHE A 28 -1.26 0.30 -8.61
C PHE A 28 -1.50 -0.02 -7.14
N GLU A 29 -2.74 -0.34 -6.78
CA GLU A 29 -3.12 -0.61 -5.41
C GLU A 29 -2.42 -1.88 -4.88
N CYS A 30 -2.46 -2.97 -5.63
CA CYS A 30 -1.77 -4.21 -5.29
C CYS A 30 -0.26 -3.98 -5.09
N SER A 31 0.37 -3.29 -6.04
CA SER A 31 1.80 -3.03 -6.02
C SER A 31 2.20 -2.20 -4.80
N MET A 32 1.35 -1.27 -4.37
CA MET A 32 1.57 -0.50 -3.15
C MET A 32 1.62 -1.40 -1.90
N TYR A 33 0.61 -2.26 -1.69
CA TYR A 33 0.55 -3.16 -0.53
C TYR A 33 1.70 -4.18 -0.51
N TYR A 34 2.00 -4.80 -1.65
CA TYR A 34 3.10 -5.76 -1.74
C TYR A 34 4.48 -5.09 -1.65
N SER A 35 4.63 -3.85 -2.14
CA SER A 35 5.85 -3.07 -1.92
C SER A 35 6.11 -2.83 -0.43
N TYR A 36 5.09 -2.51 0.36
CA TYR A 36 5.24 -2.38 1.81
C TYR A 36 5.56 -3.70 2.50
N SER A 37 5.02 -4.81 2.00
CA SER A 37 5.35 -6.16 2.49
C SER A 37 6.82 -6.51 2.22
N ILE A 38 7.31 -6.21 1.02
CA ILE A 38 8.73 -6.38 0.65
C ILE A 38 9.63 -5.49 1.51
N GLN A 39 9.26 -4.23 1.75
CA GLN A 39 10.00 -3.33 2.62
C GLN A 39 10.08 -3.86 4.06
N ALA A 40 8.97 -4.41 4.58
CA ALA A 40 8.92 -5.04 5.90
C ALA A 40 9.83 -6.28 5.96
N PHE A 41 9.78 -7.13 4.93
CA PHE A 41 10.62 -8.31 4.82
C PHE A 41 12.12 -7.98 4.73
N TYR A 42 12.49 -6.96 3.95
CA TYR A 42 13.86 -6.49 3.87
C TYR A 42 14.38 -5.99 5.23
N ARG A 43 13.55 -5.24 5.97
CA ARG A 43 13.90 -4.80 7.34
C ARG A 43 14.05 -5.99 8.28
N LEU A 44 13.17 -6.99 8.18
CA LEU A 44 13.27 -8.23 8.97
C LEU A 44 14.60 -8.94 8.69
N CYS A 45 14.95 -9.14 7.41
CA CYS A 45 16.21 -9.76 7.00
C CYS A 45 17.42 -9.00 7.54
N ARG A 46 17.42 -7.67 7.42
CA ARG A 46 18.53 -6.82 7.88
C ARG A 46 18.69 -6.80 9.40
N ILE A 47 17.59 -6.77 10.16
CA ILE A 47 17.63 -6.64 11.64
C ILE A 47 17.88 -8.00 12.30
N VAL A 48 17.09 -9.02 11.92
CA VAL A 48 17.10 -10.35 12.56
C VAL A 48 18.22 -11.21 11.99
N PHE A 49 18.36 -11.24 10.66
CA PHE A 49 19.31 -12.12 9.97
C PHE A 49 20.60 -11.42 9.55
N TYR A 50 21.06 -10.40 10.30
CA TYR A 50 22.25 -9.60 9.97
C TYR A 50 23.54 -10.41 9.73
N LYS A 51 23.65 -11.63 10.28
CA LYS A 51 24.80 -12.53 10.08
C LYS A 51 24.81 -13.20 8.70
N LYS A 52 23.63 -13.36 8.06
CA LYS A 52 23.47 -14.06 6.79
C LYS A 52 23.56 -13.08 5.63
N LYS A 53 24.79 -12.84 5.14
CA LYS A 53 25.08 -11.85 4.07
C LYS A 53 24.19 -12.01 2.83
N TYR A 54 23.84 -13.25 2.44
CA TYR A 54 22.99 -13.50 1.28
C TYR A 54 21.57 -12.92 1.41
N LEU A 55 20.98 -12.90 2.61
CA LEU A 55 19.64 -12.34 2.87
C LEU A 55 19.63 -10.80 2.90
N VAL A 56 20.80 -10.17 3.03
CA VAL A 56 20.96 -8.72 3.11
C VAL A 56 21.50 -8.16 1.77
N SER A 57 21.72 -9.01 0.78
CA SER A 57 22.24 -8.61 -0.53
C SER A 57 21.21 -7.73 -1.27
N HIS A 58 21.69 -6.63 -1.85
CA HIS A 58 20.87 -5.74 -2.69
C HIS A 58 20.29 -6.48 -3.91
N SER A 59 21.05 -7.43 -4.49
CA SER A 59 20.61 -8.21 -5.64
C SER A 59 19.38 -9.06 -5.32
N LEU A 60 19.31 -9.63 -4.11
CA LEU A 60 18.13 -10.38 -3.67
C LEU A 60 16.88 -9.49 -3.66
N TYR A 61 17.02 -8.24 -3.22
CA TYR A 61 15.90 -7.31 -3.14
C TYR A 61 15.39 -6.88 -4.52
N ILE A 62 16.30 -6.65 -5.48
CA ILE A 62 15.93 -6.41 -6.88
C ILE A 62 15.14 -7.60 -7.43
N ILE A 63 15.62 -8.83 -7.19
CA ILE A 63 14.92 -10.05 -7.60
C ILE A 63 13.53 -10.13 -6.96
N LEU A 64 13.41 -9.84 -5.65
CA LEU A 64 12.13 -9.85 -4.96
C LEU A 64 11.14 -8.82 -5.52
N ILE A 65 11.60 -7.62 -5.91
CA ILE A 65 10.75 -6.63 -6.58
C ILE A 65 10.21 -7.18 -7.90
N ILE A 66 11.08 -7.77 -8.73
CA ILE A 66 10.65 -8.35 -10.02
C ILE A 66 9.63 -9.47 -9.79
N ILE A 67 9.91 -10.37 -8.83
CA ILE A 67 8.98 -11.44 -8.46
C ILE A 67 7.65 -10.87 -7.98
N GLN A 68 7.65 -9.81 -7.18
CA GLN A 68 6.42 -9.18 -6.72
C GLN A 68 5.60 -8.59 -7.86
N TRP A 69 6.21 -7.91 -8.83
CA TRP A 69 5.48 -7.43 -10.01
C TRP A 69 4.85 -8.58 -10.79
N LEU A 70 5.59 -9.67 -11.00
CA LEU A 70 5.07 -10.87 -11.68
C LEU A 70 3.91 -11.51 -10.89
N LEU A 71 4.02 -11.59 -9.56
CA LEU A 71 2.94 -12.09 -8.69
C LEU A 71 1.71 -11.19 -8.74
N VAL A 72 1.88 -9.88 -8.68
CA VAL A 72 0.77 -8.92 -8.78
C VAL A 72 0.04 -9.06 -10.11
N LEU A 73 0.78 -9.14 -11.22
CA LEU A 73 0.18 -9.38 -12.53
C LEU A 73 -0.54 -10.73 -12.55
N GLY A 74 0.07 -11.78 -12.01
CA GLY A 74 -0.53 -13.11 -11.89
C GLY A 74 -1.84 -13.12 -11.11
N PHE A 75 -1.91 -12.39 -9.99
CA PHE A 75 -3.14 -12.28 -9.18
C PHE A 75 -4.26 -11.53 -9.89
N LEU A 76 -3.95 -10.68 -10.87
CA LEU A 76 -4.94 -9.93 -11.65
C LEU A 76 -5.33 -10.64 -12.95
N VAL A 77 -4.66 -11.72 -13.36
CA VAL A 77 -5.09 -12.51 -14.53
C VAL A 77 -6.54 -13.02 -14.39
N PRO A 78 -6.97 -13.58 -13.24
CA PRO A 78 -8.35 -14.03 -13.07
C PRO A 78 -9.40 -12.92 -13.25
N THR A 79 -9.10 -11.68 -12.85
CA THR A 79 -10.06 -10.57 -12.95
C THR A 79 -10.39 -10.24 -14.41
N ILE A 80 -9.39 -10.37 -15.29
CA ILE A 80 -9.54 -10.21 -16.75
C ILE A 80 -10.28 -11.42 -17.33
N PHE A 81 -9.86 -12.64 -16.98
CA PHE A 81 -10.38 -13.88 -17.57
C PHE A 81 -11.85 -14.11 -17.23
N PHE A 82 -12.28 -13.74 -16.02
CA PHE A 82 -13.68 -13.85 -15.57
C PHE A 82 -14.52 -12.60 -15.86
N HIS A 83 -13.99 -11.61 -16.59
CA HIS A 83 -14.70 -10.39 -16.96
C HIS A 83 -15.33 -9.66 -15.76
N TRP A 84 -14.59 -9.55 -14.65
CA TRP A 84 -15.11 -8.93 -13.42
C TRP A 84 -15.20 -7.41 -13.48
N TYR A 85 -14.48 -6.78 -14.40
CA TYR A 85 -14.58 -5.34 -14.63
C TYR A 85 -15.88 -5.00 -15.35
N SER A 86 -16.68 -4.14 -14.72
CA SER A 86 -17.91 -3.64 -15.30
C SER A 86 -17.91 -2.13 -15.27
N ARG A 87 -18.51 -1.52 -16.29
CA ARG A 87 -18.83 -0.10 -16.24
C ARG A 87 -19.98 0.11 -15.26
N LEU A 88 -19.81 1.09 -14.39
CA LEU A 88 -20.85 1.48 -13.45
C LEU A 88 -21.91 2.33 -14.14
N PRO A 89 -23.20 2.16 -13.81
CA PRO A 89 -24.28 2.86 -14.50
C PRO A 89 -24.26 4.38 -14.26
N THR A 90 -23.73 4.82 -13.12
CA THR A 90 -23.67 6.24 -12.72
C THR A 90 -22.35 6.90 -13.07
N GLU A 91 -21.30 6.13 -13.37
CA GLU A 91 -19.92 6.62 -13.44
C GLU A 91 -19.23 6.24 -14.76
N GLN A 92 -18.35 7.13 -15.25
CA GLN A 92 -17.61 6.90 -16.50
C GLN A 92 -16.37 6.01 -16.34
N TYR A 93 -16.07 5.55 -15.13
CA TYR A 93 -14.93 4.66 -14.86
C TYR A 93 -15.36 3.21 -14.64
N CYS A 94 -14.39 2.32 -14.70
CA CYS A 94 -14.60 0.88 -14.59
C CYS A 94 -13.81 0.31 -13.43
N ILE A 95 -14.54 -0.42 -12.60
CA ILE A 95 -14.03 -1.14 -11.44
C ILE A 95 -14.87 -2.41 -11.26
N ILE A 96 -14.43 -3.28 -10.37
CA ILE A 96 -15.21 -4.45 -10.00
C ILE A 96 -16.41 -3.97 -9.16
N PRO A 97 -17.66 -4.27 -9.57
CA PRO A 97 -18.83 -3.81 -8.84
C PRO A 97 -18.88 -4.45 -7.46
N TYR A 98 -19.29 -3.69 -6.44
CA TYR A 98 -19.40 -4.20 -5.06
C TYR A 98 -20.49 -5.28 -4.89
N THR A 99 -21.39 -5.39 -5.87
CA THR A 99 -22.41 -6.44 -5.93
C THR A 99 -21.84 -7.81 -6.30
N ASN A 100 -20.67 -7.87 -6.96
CA ASN A 100 -20.00 -9.14 -7.27
C ASN A 100 -19.17 -9.62 -6.07
N ILE A 101 -19.85 -10.23 -5.10
CA ILE A 101 -19.27 -10.67 -3.82
C ILE A 101 -18.05 -11.58 -4.02
N HIS A 102 -18.10 -12.49 -4.99
CA HIS A 102 -16.99 -13.42 -5.24
C HIS A 102 -15.71 -12.68 -5.65
N ALA A 103 -15.83 -11.75 -6.60
CA ALA A 103 -14.70 -10.93 -7.04
C ALA A 103 -14.17 -10.04 -5.91
N GLN A 104 -15.07 -9.46 -5.09
CA GLN A 104 -14.70 -8.65 -3.94
C GLN A 104 -13.96 -9.45 -2.86
N ILE A 105 -14.43 -10.66 -2.53
CA ILE A 105 -13.75 -11.53 -1.56
C ILE A 105 -12.36 -11.90 -2.07
N TYR A 106 -12.23 -12.26 -3.35
CA TYR A 106 -10.93 -12.54 -3.97
C TYR A 106 -9.99 -11.34 -3.85
N HIS A 107 -10.48 -10.13 -4.18
CA HIS A 107 -9.74 -8.88 -4.05
C HIS A 107 -9.30 -8.63 -2.60
N ILE A 108 -10.22 -8.67 -1.64
CA ILE A 108 -9.92 -8.42 -0.22
C ILE A 108 -8.87 -9.40 0.29
N LEU A 109 -8.97 -10.69 -0.04
CA LEU A 109 -8.02 -11.69 0.42
C LEU A 109 -6.62 -11.46 -0.16
N LEU A 110 -6.50 -11.38 -1.49
CA LEU A 110 -5.19 -11.36 -2.15
C LEU A 110 -4.52 -9.99 -2.11
N LEU A 111 -5.28 -8.91 -2.30
CA LEU A 111 -4.74 -7.56 -2.41
C LEU A 111 -4.48 -6.92 -1.05
N TYR A 112 -5.19 -7.37 -0.01
CA TYR A 112 -5.24 -6.66 1.26
C TYR A 112 -4.87 -7.55 2.46
N ILE A 113 -5.58 -8.66 2.69
CA ILE A 113 -5.35 -9.50 3.88
C ILE A 113 -3.96 -10.14 3.85
N ILE A 114 -3.56 -10.76 2.75
CA ILE A 114 -2.23 -11.39 2.62
C ILE A 114 -1.08 -10.39 2.90
N PRO A 115 -0.98 -9.24 2.21
CA PRO A 115 0.12 -8.31 2.46
C PRO A 115 0.10 -7.74 3.88
N ILE A 116 -1.09 -7.50 4.47
CA ILE A 116 -1.17 -7.04 5.87
C ILE A 116 -0.68 -8.12 6.84
N ILE A 117 -1.03 -9.39 6.63
CA ILE A 117 -0.50 -10.49 7.43
C ILE A 117 1.03 -10.56 7.30
N CYS A 118 1.57 -10.43 6.08
CA CYS A 118 3.02 -10.41 5.86
C CYS A 118 3.70 -9.23 6.59
N ILE A 119 3.12 -8.04 6.52
CA ILE A 119 3.64 -6.84 7.20
C ILE A 119 3.60 -7.04 8.73
N THR A 120 2.45 -7.43 9.28
CA THR A 120 2.25 -7.57 10.73
C THR A 120 3.12 -8.68 11.32
N THR A 121 3.25 -9.82 10.64
CA THR A 121 4.14 -10.91 11.07
C THR A 121 5.60 -10.49 11.08
N ALA A 122 6.09 -9.86 10.00
CA ALA A 122 7.46 -9.37 9.91
C ALA A 122 7.78 -8.39 11.06
N TYR A 123 6.88 -7.44 11.35
CA TYR A 123 7.11 -6.46 12.41
C TYR A 123 6.94 -7.01 13.82
N THR A 124 6.03 -7.97 14.02
CA THR A 124 5.93 -8.70 15.28
C THR A 124 7.25 -9.42 15.58
N TRP A 125 7.82 -10.11 14.60
CA TRP A 125 9.13 -10.78 14.73
C TRP A 125 10.27 -9.81 15.01
N ILE A 126 10.34 -8.69 14.27
CA ILE A 126 11.32 -7.63 14.53
C ILE A 126 11.22 -7.16 15.99
N THR A 127 10.01 -6.89 16.47
CA THR A 127 9.77 -6.39 17.83
C THR A 127 10.20 -7.41 18.89
N ILE A 128 9.83 -8.68 18.73
CA ILE A 128 10.22 -9.76 19.64
C ILE A 128 11.75 -9.90 19.68
N PHE A 129 12.40 -9.96 18.52
CA PHE A 129 13.87 -10.09 18.45
C PHE A 129 14.59 -8.91 19.10
N MET A 130 14.09 -7.70 18.90
CA MET A 130 14.67 -6.50 19.50
C MET A 130 14.49 -6.47 21.02
N HIS A 131 13.32 -6.88 21.52
CA HIS A 131 13.05 -6.97 22.94
C HIS A 131 13.99 -8.00 23.62
N GLN A 132 14.13 -9.19 23.04
CA GLN A 132 15.04 -10.22 23.54
C GLN A 132 16.49 -9.72 23.58
N ARG A 133 16.95 -9.08 22.50
CA ARG A 133 18.33 -8.57 22.43
C ARG A 133 18.59 -7.40 23.39
N ALA A 134 17.58 -6.56 23.65
CA ALA A 134 17.66 -5.48 24.63
C ALA A 134 17.75 -6.01 26.08
N GLN A 135 17.19 -7.18 26.36
CA GLN A 135 17.30 -7.85 27.67
C GLN A 135 18.68 -8.50 27.85
N THR A 136 19.25 -9.13 26.81
CA THR A 136 20.56 -9.79 26.91
C THR A 136 21.73 -8.79 27.04
N SER A 137 21.60 -7.56 26.52
CA SER A 137 22.65 -6.53 26.58
C SER A 137 22.61 -5.68 27.86
N LEU A 138 22.22 -6.24 29.00
CA LEU A 138 22.11 -5.54 30.30
C LEU A 138 23.45 -4.95 30.81
N ILE A 139 24.58 -5.36 30.25
CA ILE A 139 25.93 -5.03 30.74
C ILE A 139 26.60 -3.88 29.95
N ALA A 140 26.07 -3.47 28.79
CA ALA A 140 26.72 -2.47 27.92
C ALA A 140 25.99 -1.11 27.91
N SER A 141 26.71 -0.05 28.32
CA SER A 141 26.39 1.39 28.34
C SER A 141 24.94 1.83 28.03
N THR A 142 24.26 2.32 29.08
CA THR A 142 22.92 2.92 29.07
C THR A 142 22.71 4.00 27.99
N VAL A 143 23.76 4.76 27.65
CA VAL A 143 23.70 5.87 26.68
C VAL A 143 23.57 5.37 25.22
N LEU A 144 24.35 4.37 24.81
CA LEU A 144 24.26 3.78 23.47
C LEU A 144 22.93 3.04 23.27
N ARG A 145 22.43 2.40 24.33
CA ARG A 145 21.12 1.73 24.33
C ARG A 145 19.98 2.73 24.09
N ARG A 146 19.98 3.89 24.76
CA ARG A 146 18.95 4.92 24.60
C ARG A 146 18.89 5.45 23.16
N LYS A 147 20.04 5.79 22.57
CA LYS A 147 20.12 6.30 21.18
C LYS A 147 19.74 5.25 20.13
N ARG A 148 19.92 3.95 20.42
CA ARG A 148 19.45 2.87 19.55
C ARG A 148 17.93 2.70 19.66
N ASN A 149 17.42 2.61 20.88
CA ASN A 149 15.99 2.48 21.16
C ASN A 149 15.17 3.64 20.60
N GLU A 150 15.66 4.87 20.65
CA GLU A 150 14.97 6.03 20.06
C GLU A 150 14.85 5.92 18.54
N ARG A 151 15.92 5.52 17.84
CA ARG A 151 15.88 5.30 16.39
C ARG A 151 14.92 4.18 16.02
N ASP A 152 14.93 3.12 16.81
CA ASP A 152 14.11 1.94 16.62
C ASP A 152 12.61 2.23 16.86
N LEU A 153 12.29 2.98 17.91
CA LEU A 153 10.94 3.43 18.21
C LEU A 153 10.41 4.37 17.12
N ILE A 154 11.25 5.27 16.60
CA ILE A 154 10.89 6.11 15.46
C ILE A 154 10.55 5.24 14.25
N VAL A 155 11.33 4.21 13.95
CA VAL A 155 11.04 3.29 12.84
C VAL A 155 9.71 2.57 13.07
N ILE A 156 9.49 1.99 14.25
CA ILE A 156 8.25 1.28 14.62
C ILE A 156 7.03 2.21 14.54
N LYS A 157 7.12 3.43 15.07
CA LYS A 157 6.03 4.42 15.02
C LYS A 157 5.62 4.74 13.58
N ARG A 158 6.58 4.89 12.68
CA ARG A 158 6.33 5.13 11.25
C ARG A 158 5.59 3.97 10.60
N ILE A 159 5.95 2.75 10.98
CA ILE A 159 5.34 1.52 10.48
C ILE A 159 3.91 1.39 10.96
N ILE A 160 3.68 1.56 12.26
CA ILE A 160 2.33 1.48 12.85
C ILE A 160 1.42 2.51 12.17
N LEU A 161 1.91 3.74 11.99
CA LEU A 161 1.16 4.80 11.33
C LEU A 161 0.84 4.44 9.87
N LEU A 162 1.80 3.91 9.12
CA LEU A 162 1.58 3.51 7.74
C LEU A 162 0.61 2.33 7.62
N THR A 163 0.80 1.28 8.42
CA THR A 163 -0.09 0.11 8.44
C THR A 163 -1.49 0.51 8.89
N SER A 164 -1.64 1.40 9.87
CA SER A 164 -2.96 1.90 10.28
C SER A 164 -3.64 2.68 9.15
N LEU A 165 -2.90 3.51 8.41
CA LEU A 165 -3.46 4.22 7.25
C LEU A 165 -3.93 3.25 6.16
N LEU A 166 -3.13 2.21 5.88
CA LEU A 166 -3.49 1.16 4.93
C LEU A 166 -4.71 0.36 5.37
N ILE A 167 -4.91 0.15 6.67
CA ILE A 167 -6.10 -0.54 7.20
C ILE A 167 -7.34 0.35 7.08
N ILE A 168 -7.21 1.61 7.50
CA ILE A 168 -8.28 2.61 7.44
C ILE A 168 -8.75 2.76 5.98
N LEU A 169 -7.83 2.75 5.01
CA LEU A 169 -8.11 2.90 3.59
C LEU A 169 -9.25 1.98 3.08
N ARG A 170 -9.29 0.72 3.51
CA ARG A 170 -10.28 -0.27 3.04
C ARG A 170 -11.51 -0.40 3.91
N PHE A 171 -11.48 0.21 5.10
CA PHE A 171 -12.56 0.06 6.05
C PHE A 171 -13.93 0.53 5.51
N PRO A 172 -14.04 1.70 4.81
CA PRO A 172 -15.30 2.10 4.20
C PRO A 172 -15.81 1.10 3.16
N THR A 173 -14.92 0.55 2.34
CA THR A 173 -15.27 -0.45 1.32
C THR A 173 -15.92 -1.68 1.94
N ILE A 174 -15.35 -2.20 3.04
CA ILE A 174 -15.91 -3.34 3.75
C ILE A 174 -17.30 -3.01 4.32
N ILE A 175 -17.47 -1.83 4.92
CA ILE A 175 -18.78 -1.38 5.44
C ILE A 175 -19.83 -1.37 4.32
N PHE A 176 -19.50 -0.78 3.16
CA PHE A 176 -20.44 -0.69 2.05
C PHE A 176 -20.76 -2.05 1.42
N ILE A 177 -19.79 -2.97 1.36
CA ILE A 177 -20.03 -4.35 0.92
C ILE A 177 -20.99 -5.05 1.89
N VAL A 178 -20.74 -4.96 3.20
CA VAL A 178 -21.63 -5.56 4.22
C VAL A 178 -23.04 -4.97 4.13
N TYR A 179 -23.14 -3.65 4.01
CA TYR A 179 -24.41 -2.97 3.80
C TYR A 179 -25.13 -3.47 2.54
N ALA A 180 -24.42 -3.58 1.41
CA ALA A 180 -25.00 -4.06 0.15
C ALA A 180 -25.51 -5.51 0.25
N VAL A 181 -24.79 -6.37 0.97
CA VAL A 181 -25.22 -7.76 1.24
C VAL A 181 -26.47 -7.79 2.12
N MET A 182 -26.53 -6.95 3.15
CA MET A 182 -27.68 -6.92 4.07
C MET A 182 -28.93 -6.30 3.46
N SER A 183 -28.80 -5.19 2.71
CA SER A 183 -29.91 -4.44 2.14
C SER A 183 -30.32 -4.92 0.75
N GLY A 184 -29.52 -5.78 0.11
CA GLY A 184 -29.71 -6.22 -1.28
C GLY A 184 -29.50 -5.13 -2.33
N ASN A 185 -29.13 -3.91 -1.91
CA ASN A 185 -28.95 -2.74 -2.74
C ASN A 185 -27.68 -1.98 -2.34
N LEU A 186 -26.97 -1.45 -3.32
CA LEU A 186 -25.80 -0.60 -3.10
C LEU A 186 -26.25 0.86 -2.97
N PHE A 187 -25.69 1.58 -2.00
CA PHE A 187 -25.98 3.00 -1.84
C PHE A 187 -25.43 3.82 -3.01
N LEU A 188 -26.22 4.77 -3.53
CA LEU A 188 -25.93 5.48 -4.78
C LEU A 188 -24.54 6.15 -4.78
N PHE A 189 -24.16 6.79 -3.67
CA PHE A 189 -22.90 7.52 -3.52
C PHE A 189 -21.75 6.66 -2.99
N THR A 190 -21.90 5.33 -2.93
CA THR A 190 -20.85 4.45 -2.36
C THR A 190 -19.52 4.63 -3.06
N TYR A 191 -19.51 4.65 -4.40
CA TYR A 191 -18.27 4.72 -5.16
C TYR A 191 -17.58 6.08 -5.02
N ASP A 192 -18.34 7.18 -5.01
CA ASP A 192 -17.79 8.53 -4.81
C ASP A 192 -17.17 8.69 -3.43
N ILE A 193 -17.88 8.24 -2.39
CA ILE A 193 -17.40 8.30 -1.00
C ILE A 193 -16.10 7.49 -0.88
N ILE A 194 -16.07 6.26 -1.41
CA ILE A 194 -14.86 5.42 -1.39
C ILE A 194 -13.74 6.06 -2.20
N GLY A 195 -14.03 6.65 -3.36
CA GLY A 195 -13.05 7.30 -4.22
C GLY A 195 -12.39 8.51 -3.56
N ILE A 196 -13.20 9.39 -2.93
CA ILE A 196 -12.70 10.55 -2.16
C ILE A 196 -11.88 10.09 -0.97
N PHE A 197 -12.38 9.10 -0.24
CA PHE A 197 -11.68 8.55 0.93
C PHE A 197 -10.34 7.93 0.53
N THR A 198 -10.32 7.13 -0.54
CA THR A 198 -9.12 6.49 -1.08
C THR A 198 -8.09 7.52 -1.51
N SER A 199 -8.52 8.52 -2.28
CA SER A 199 -7.64 9.59 -2.75
C SER A 199 -7.03 10.37 -1.58
N THR A 200 -7.86 10.71 -0.59
CA THR A 200 -7.42 11.41 0.62
C THR A 200 -6.40 10.59 1.40
N CYS A 201 -6.67 9.31 1.64
CA CYS A 201 -5.75 8.39 2.31
C CYS A 201 -4.43 8.23 1.54
N LEU A 202 -4.44 8.14 0.21
CA LEU A 202 -3.22 8.06 -0.60
C LEU A 202 -2.38 9.34 -0.50
N ILE A 203 -3.01 10.51 -0.49
CA ILE A 203 -2.32 11.79 -0.23
C ILE A 203 -1.66 11.77 1.16
N PHE A 204 -2.40 11.33 2.20
CA PHE A 204 -1.84 11.20 3.55
C PHE A 204 -0.70 10.19 3.63
N ILE A 205 -0.76 9.07 2.91
CA ILE A 205 0.33 8.10 2.82
C ILE A 205 1.56 8.73 2.16
N GLY A 206 1.39 9.50 1.08
CA GLY A 206 2.47 10.23 0.43
C GLY A 206 3.13 11.26 1.35
N ILE A 207 2.32 12.11 1.98
CA ILE A 207 2.77 13.12 2.96
C ILE A 207 3.49 12.45 4.14
N SER A 208 2.89 11.40 4.69
CA SER A 208 3.49 10.60 5.76
C SER A 208 4.84 10.04 5.32
N THR A 209 4.94 9.48 4.12
CA THR A 209 6.20 8.92 3.60
C THR A 209 7.30 9.99 3.52
N ILE A 210 6.95 11.22 3.14
CA ILE A 210 7.88 12.38 3.11
C ILE A 210 8.35 12.73 4.52
N TYR A 211 7.43 12.92 5.48
CA TYR A 211 7.79 13.29 6.86
C TYR A 211 8.54 12.18 7.60
N THR A 212 8.23 10.93 7.27
CA THR A 212 8.86 9.77 7.89
C THR A 212 10.19 9.41 7.26
N THR A 213 10.51 9.87 6.05
CA THR A 213 11.81 9.57 5.42
C THR A 213 12.75 10.76 5.55
N PRO A 214 13.80 10.71 6.40
CA PRO A 214 14.64 11.88 6.69
C PRO A 214 15.37 12.44 5.46
N GLN A 215 15.71 11.58 4.50
CA GLN A 215 16.32 11.99 3.23
C GLN A 215 15.36 12.83 2.39
N LEU A 216 14.10 12.39 2.25
CA LEU A 216 13.07 13.15 1.55
C LEU A 216 12.73 14.45 2.28
N ARG A 217 12.58 14.40 3.60
CA ARG A 217 12.36 15.61 4.40
C ARG A 217 13.46 16.65 4.17
N LYS A 218 14.74 16.23 4.25
CA LYS A 218 15.88 17.13 3.98
C LYS A 218 15.81 17.72 2.57
N LEU A 219 15.46 16.92 1.56
CA LEU A 219 15.31 17.39 0.18
C LEU A 219 14.17 18.42 0.05
N VAL A 220 13.03 18.17 0.69
CA VAL A 220 11.89 19.10 0.70
C VAL A 220 12.24 20.40 1.42
N ASP A 221 12.91 20.33 2.58
CA ASP A 221 13.36 21.52 3.32
C ASP A 221 14.30 22.37 2.46
N ILE A 222 15.21 21.71 1.74
CA ILE A 222 16.18 22.30 0.80
C ILE A 222 15.51 22.96 -0.42
N LEU A 223 14.38 22.42 -0.90
CA LEU A 223 13.62 22.96 -2.02
C LEU A 223 12.67 24.09 -1.57
N ALA A 224 12.12 24.01 -0.37
CA ALA A 224 11.22 25.00 0.19
C ALA A 224 11.96 26.28 0.65
N HIS A 225 13.24 26.17 1.04
CA HIS A 225 14.05 27.29 1.52
C HIS A 225 15.35 27.43 0.72
N PRO A 226 15.29 27.77 -0.58
CA PRO A 226 16.48 27.85 -1.44
C PRO A 226 17.46 28.96 -0.98
N ASN A 227 16.98 30.02 -0.34
CA ASN A 227 17.78 31.17 0.11
C ASN A 227 18.71 30.89 1.30
N ASN A 228 18.54 29.78 2.04
CA ASN A 228 19.40 29.46 3.20
C ASN A 228 20.70 28.72 2.83
N ARG A 229 21.05 28.61 1.54
CA ARG A 229 22.30 27.95 1.08
C ARG A 229 23.47 28.91 0.84
N VAL A 230 23.28 30.22 1.03
CA VAL A 230 24.32 31.23 0.81
C VAL A 230 24.71 31.83 2.16
N HIS A 231 25.33 31.05 3.05
CA HIS A 231 26.18 31.52 4.16
C HIS A 231 26.98 30.36 4.75
#